data_AF-A0A9W4WWP7-F1
#
_entry.id   AF-A0A9W4WWP7-F1
#
_cell.length_a   1.000
_cell.length_b   1.000
_cell.length_c   1.000
_cell.angle_alpha   90.00
_cell.angle_beta   90.00
_cell.angle_gamma   90.00
#
_symmetry.space_group_name_H-M   'P 1'
#
loop_
_entity.id
_entity.type
_entity.pdbx_description
1 polymer ?
#
loop_
_entity_poly.entity_id
_entity_poly.type
_entity_poly.pdbx_seq_one_letter_code
_entity_poly.pdbx_strand_id
1 'polypeptide(L)'
;MDEKKVRVADPPLLNRFEKQKMSINDVVNTRQKSLVVKLGDWARRMSTLVGVNEINKSQNNEFTQKDLFIGFNEDETLQSLVVDSTKNNPEVKDEEILIKCKERLIAIATSDGIVRAEQSMLEQDEIEQWKQ
;
A
#
# COMPACT_ATOMS: atom_id res chain seq x y z
N MET A 1 -1.77 24.18 1.62
CA MET A 1 -2.90 24.35 2.56
C MET A 1 -3.31 22.93 2.96
N ASP A 2 -3.43 22.63 4.25
CA ASP A 2 -3.81 21.30 4.73
C ASP A 2 -5.29 21.02 4.35
N GLU A 3 -5.60 19.86 3.76
CA GLU A 3 -6.96 19.50 3.30
C GLU A 3 -7.99 19.70 4.42
N LYS A 4 -7.61 19.34 5.65
CA LYS A 4 -8.48 19.43 6.83
C LYS A 4 -8.79 20.87 7.24
N LYS A 5 -7.99 21.85 6.79
CA LYS A 5 -8.12 23.27 7.14
C LYS A 5 -8.82 24.11 6.06
N VAL A 6 -9.14 23.53 4.90
CA VAL A 6 -9.83 24.22 3.79
C VAL A 6 -11.22 24.72 4.21
N ARG A 7 -11.93 24.01 5.09
CA ARG A 7 -13.27 24.40 5.57
C ARG A 7 -13.27 25.63 6.48
N VAL A 8 -12.13 25.97 7.08
CA VAL A 8 -11.98 27.04 8.10
C VAL A 8 -11.18 28.22 7.54
N ALA A 9 -10.73 28.14 6.29
CA ALA A 9 -9.97 29.23 5.68
C ALA A 9 -10.87 30.41 5.29
N ASP A 10 -10.27 31.60 5.32
CA ASP A 10 -10.98 32.87 5.18
C ASP A 10 -11.76 32.95 3.84
N PRO A 11 -13.08 33.24 3.87
CA PRO A 11 -13.92 33.28 2.67
C PRO A 11 -13.38 34.16 1.52
N PRO A 12 -12.80 35.36 1.75
CA PRO A 12 -12.38 36.25 0.67
C PRO A 12 -11.24 35.70 -0.19
N LEU A 13 -10.36 34.89 0.38
CA LEU A 13 -9.24 34.28 -0.35
C LEU A 13 -9.70 33.05 -1.14
N LEU A 14 -10.46 32.16 -0.49
CA LEU A 14 -11.00 30.97 -1.15
C LEU A 14 -11.97 31.28 -2.29
N ASN A 15 -12.72 32.39 -2.22
CA ASN A 15 -13.69 32.76 -3.25
C ASN A 15 -13.06 33.36 -4.52
N ARG A 16 -11.74 33.63 -4.51
CA ARG A 16 -11.01 34.15 -5.68
C ARG A 16 -10.32 33.05 -6.51
N PHE A 17 -10.30 31.81 -6.02
CA PHE A 17 -9.70 30.68 -6.71
C PHE A 17 -10.76 29.71 -7.20
N GLU A 18 -10.55 29.17 -8.41
CA GLU A 18 -11.23 27.95 -8.84
C GLU A 18 -10.75 26.79 -7.96
N LYS A 19 -11.68 26.13 -7.28
CA LYS A 19 -11.36 25.08 -6.30
C LYS A 19 -11.35 23.73 -6.99
N GLN A 20 -10.18 23.10 -7.05
CA GLN A 20 -10.05 21.70 -7.47
C GLN A 20 -9.72 20.83 -6.27
N LYS A 21 -10.54 19.81 -6.02
CA LYS A 21 -10.26 18.75 -5.05
C LYS A 21 -9.87 17.51 -5.84
N MET A 22 -8.64 17.03 -5.65
CA MET A 22 -8.14 15.83 -6.31
C MET A 22 -7.44 14.94 -5.28
N SER A 23 -8.01 13.76 -5.06
CA SER A 23 -7.36 12.65 -4.38
C SER A 23 -6.56 11.84 -5.41
N ILE A 24 -5.56 11.09 -4.96
CA ILE A 24 -4.88 10.12 -5.81
C ILE A 24 -5.85 9.05 -6.35
N ASN A 25 -6.93 8.76 -5.62
CA ASN A 25 -8.04 7.91 -6.08
C ASN A 25 -8.82 8.47 -7.28
N ASP A 26 -8.79 9.78 -7.47
CA ASP A 26 -9.40 10.47 -8.61
C ASP A 26 -8.50 10.41 -9.86
N VAL A 27 -7.20 10.15 -9.68
CA VAL A 27 -6.21 10.06 -10.76
C VAL A 27 -6.09 8.63 -11.31
N VAL A 28 -6.27 7.60 -10.46
CA VAL A 28 -6.11 6.20 -10.88
C VAL A 28 -7.24 5.70 -11.79
N ASN A 29 -6.87 5.15 -12.94
CA ASN A 29 -7.80 4.50 -13.87
C ASN A 29 -8.23 3.10 -13.39
N THR A 30 -9.22 2.50 -14.07
CA THR A 30 -9.79 1.18 -13.68
C THR A 30 -8.73 0.07 -13.60
N ARG A 31 -7.77 0.08 -14.53
CA ARG A 31 -6.67 -0.91 -14.55
C ARG A 31 -5.76 -0.73 -13.35
N GLN A 32 -5.34 0.50 -13.06
CA GLN A 32 -4.54 0.84 -11.88
C GLN A 32 -5.29 0.48 -10.59
N LYS A 33 -6.60 0.73 -10.49
CA LYS A 33 -7.42 0.33 -9.34
C LYS A 33 -7.40 -1.18 -9.12
N SER A 34 -7.50 -1.98 -10.18
CA SER A 34 -7.38 -3.45 -10.07
C SER A 34 -6.00 -3.87 -9.55
N LEU A 35 -4.93 -3.23 -10.03
CA LEU A 35 -3.56 -3.49 -9.56
C LEU A 35 -3.39 -3.12 -8.08
N VAL A 36 -3.95 -1.99 -7.64
CA VAL A 36 -3.93 -1.57 -6.23
C VAL A 36 -4.62 -2.58 -5.34
N VAL A 37 -5.79 -3.12 -5.74
CA VAL A 37 -6.50 -4.16 -4.99
C VAL A 37 -5.65 -5.43 -4.88
N LYS A 38 -5.11 -5.92 -6.00
CA LYS A 38 -4.24 -7.12 -6.02
C LYS A 38 -3.00 -6.95 -5.13
N LEU A 39 -2.37 -5.76 -5.18
CA LEU A 39 -1.20 -5.45 -4.37
C LEU A 39 -1.57 -5.34 -2.88
N GLY A 40 -2.72 -4.75 -2.56
CA GLY A 40 -3.23 -4.65 -1.18
C GLY A 40 -3.57 -6.02 -0.59
N ASP A 41 -4.17 -6.92 -1.37
CA ASP A 41 -4.45 -8.29 -0.95
C ASP A 41 -3.15 -9.08 -0.70
N TRP A 42 -2.13 -8.86 -1.52
CA TRP A 42 -0.81 -9.44 -1.29
C TRP A 42 -0.15 -8.90 -0.02
N ALA A 43 -0.08 -7.58 0.14
CA ALA A 43 0.50 -6.95 1.32
C ALA A 43 -0.21 -7.38 2.61
N ARG A 44 -1.54 -7.53 2.56
CA ARG A 44 -2.35 -8.00 3.70
C ARG A 44 -2.00 -9.44 4.07
N ARG A 45 -1.93 -10.34 3.07
CA ARG A 45 -1.53 -11.74 3.29
C ARG A 45 -0.13 -11.84 3.87
N MET A 46 0.80 -11.01 3.39
CA MET A 46 2.18 -10.97 3.91
C MET A 46 2.25 -10.54 5.38
N SER A 47 1.39 -9.61 5.81
CA SER A 47 1.27 -9.20 7.22
C SER A 47 0.39 -10.13 8.07
N THR A 48 -0.33 -11.09 7.48
CA THR A 48 -1.26 -11.96 8.22
C THR A 48 -0.57 -13.25 8.63
N LEU A 49 -0.32 -13.45 9.93
CA LEU A 49 0.32 -14.64 10.47
C LEU A 49 -0.66 -15.82 10.59
N VAL A 50 -0.28 -16.98 10.07
CA VAL A 50 -0.97 -18.28 10.16
C VAL A 50 -0.48 -19.02 11.41
N GLY A 51 -1.41 -19.54 12.21
CA GLY A 51 -1.08 -20.36 13.39
C GLY A 51 -1.10 -19.64 14.74
N VAL A 52 -1.38 -18.34 14.77
CA VAL A 52 -1.77 -17.66 16.02
C VAL A 52 -3.22 -18.05 16.31
N ASN A 53 -3.44 -18.95 17.26
CA ASN A 53 -4.79 -19.33 17.71
C ASN A 53 -5.64 -18.08 17.94
N GLU A 54 -6.86 -18.06 17.39
CA GLU A 54 -7.82 -16.94 17.52
C GLU A 54 -8.09 -16.52 18.98
N ILE A 55 -7.81 -17.43 19.93
CA ILE A 55 -7.94 -17.23 21.37
C ILE A 55 -6.86 -16.26 21.93
N ASN A 56 -5.69 -16.18 21.29
CA ASN A 56 -4.57 -15.31 21.71
C ASN A 56 -4.42 -14.05 20.85
N LYS A 57 -5.42 -13.74 20.01
CA LYS A 57 -5.54 -12.46 19.31
C LYS A 57 -5.90 -11.36 20.34
N SER A 58 -4.97 -11.10 21.25
CA SER A 58 -5.07 -9.94 22.13
C SER A 58 -5.10 -8.70 21.24
N GLN A 59 -6.12 -7.87 21.43
CA GLN A 59 -6.50 -6.77 20.52
C GLN A 59 -5.44 -5.67 20.33
N ASN A 60 -4.24 -5.84 20.89
CA ASN A 60 -3.22 -4.80 20.99
C ASN A 60 -1.87 -5.17 20.34
N ASN A 61 -1.71 -6.35 19.72
CA ASN A 61 -0.42 -6.79 19.16
C ASN A 61 -0.57 -7.52 17.81
N GLU A 62 -1.54 -7.09 16.99
CA GLU A 62 -1.70 -7.61 15.62
C GLU A 62 -0.57 -7.06 14.75
N PHE A 63 0.19 -7.95 14.13
CA PHE A 63 1.20 -7.57 13.14
C PHE A 63 0.49 -7.04 11.90
N THR A 64 0.71 -5.76 11.57
CA THR A 64 0.03 -5.08 10.48
C THR A 64 0.99 -4.72 9.35
N GLN A 65 0.42 -4.25 8.24
CA GLN A 65 1.20 -3.69 7.13
C GLN A 65 2.08 -2.51 7.55
N LYS A 66 1.69 -1.75 8.60
CA LYS A 66 2.51 -0.64 9.14
C LYS A 66 3.70 -1.12 9.96
N ASP A 67 3.61 -2.30 10.54
CA ASP A 67 4.71 -2.94 11.27
C ASP A 67 5.68 -3.61 10.30
N LEU A 68 5.15 -4.14 9.19
CA LEU A 68 5.93 -4.75 8.12
C LEU A 68 6.65 -3.71 7.25
N PHE A 69 5.95 -2.70 6.76
CA PHE A 69 6.46 -1.72 5.79
C PHE A 69 6.65 -0.34 6.43
N ILE A 70 7.89 0.14 6.45
CA ILE A 70 8.24 1.44 7.04
C ILE A 70 7.58 2.56 6.24
N GLY A 71 6.81 3.42 6.91
CA GLY A 71 6.15 4.56 6.28
C GLY A 71 4.91 4.20 5.45
N PHE A 72 4.34 3.00 5.66
CA PHE A 72 3.15 2.56 4.96
C PHE A 72 1.91 3.38 5.32
N ASN A 73 1.25 3.91 4.29
CA ASN A 73 -0.03 4.58 4.34
C ASN A 73 -1.03 3.79 3.49
N GLU A 74 -2.09 3.29 4.13
CA GLU A 74 -3.15 2.50 3.49
C GLU A 74 -3.82 3.25 2.33
N ASP A 75 -3.95 4.57 2.45
CA ASP A 75 -4.66 5.39 1.47
C ASP A 75 -3.78 5.88 0.32
N GLU A 76 -2.45 5.75 0.41
CA GLU A 76 -1.55 6.42 -0.54
C GLU A 76 -0.43 5.53 -1.08
N THR A 77 0.19 4.68 -0.24
CA THR A 77 1.43 3.97 -0.61
C THR A 77 1.22 3.07 -1.82
N LEU A 78 0.19 2.23 -1.80
CA LEU A 78 -0.09 1.28 -2.88
C LEU A 78 -0.46 1.98 -4.19
N GLN A 79 -1.28 3.04 -4.09
CA GLN A 79 -1.74 3.82 -5.23
C GLN A 79 -0.58 4.58 -5.87
N SER A 80 0.28 5.19 -5.03
CA SER A 80 1.50 5.88 -5.47
C SER A 80 2.45 4.93 -6.21
N LEU A 81 2.69 3.72 -5.68
CA LEU A 81 3.54 2.72 -6.32
C LEU A 81 3.01 2.29 -7.69
N VAL A 82 1.71 2.02 -7.80
CA VAL A 82 1.08 1.62 -9.07
C VAL A 82 1.10 2.76 -10.08
N VAL A 83 0.81 3.99 -9.65
CA VAL A 83 0.87 5.17 -10.51
C VAL A 83 2.29 5.40 -11.02
N ASP A 84 3.31 5.37 -10.15
CA ASP A 84 4.70 5.57 -10.56
C ASP A 84 5.17 4.47 -11.52
N SER A 85 4.79 3.21 -11.26
CA SER A 85 5.16 2.07 -12.10
C SER A 85 4.51 2.09 -13.49
N THR A 86 3.35 2.72 -13.62
CA THR A 86 2.60 2.83 -14.89
C THR A 86 2.87 4.14 -15.64
N LYS A 87 3.38 5.17 -14.96
CA LYS A 87 3.59 6.52 -15.51
C LYS A 87 4.48 6.54 -16.74
N ASN A 88 5.58 5.78 -16.73
CA ASN A 88 6.57 5.82 -17.80
C ASN A 88 6.33 4.76 -18.88
N ASN A 89 5.50 3.75 -18.62
CA ASN A 89 5.30 2.62 -19.52
C ASN A 89 3.85 2.10 -19.47
N PRO A 90 2.91 2.76 -20.18
CA PRO A 90 1.50 2.39 -20.12
C PRO A 90 1.20 1.00 -20.72
N GLU A 91 2.08 0.44 -21.56
CA GLU A 91 1.89 -0.86 -22.21
C GLU A 91 2.52 -2.04 -21.46
N VAL A 92 3.23 -1.80 -20.35
CA VAL A 92 3.82 -2.90 -19.56
C VAL A 92 2.73 -3.81 -19.03
N LYS A 93 2.99 -5.12 -18.97
CA LYS A 93 2.05 -6.11 -18.47
C LYS A 93 1.74 -5.91 -16.99
N ASP A 94 0.51 -6.23 -16.60
CA ASP A 94 0.03 -6.09 -15.22
C ASP A 94 0.88 -6.89 -14.23
N GLU A 95 1.33 -8.08 -14.63
CA GLU A 95 2.18 -8.95 -13.81
C GLU A 95 3.55 -8.31 -13.54
N GLU A 96 4.14 -7.65 -14.54
CA GLU A 96 5.44 -6.98 -14.39
C GLU A 96 5.33 -5.75 -13.47
N ILE A 97 4.22 -5.00 -13.57
CA ILE A 97 3.94 -3.89 -12.66
C ILE A 97 3.78 -4.41 -11.23
N LEU A 98 3.06 -5.51 -11.02
CA LEU A 98 2.89 -6.10 -9.69
C LEU A 98 4.22 -6.55 -9.10
N ILE A 99 5.09 -7.20 -9.87
CA ILE A 99 6.42 -7.62 -9.41
C ILE A 99 7.23 -6.40 -8.98
N LYS A 100 7.32 -5.35 -9.81
CA LYS A 100 8.04 -4.12 -9.47
C LYS A 100 7.49 -3.42 -8.21
N CYS A 101 6.16 -3.40 -8.07
CA CYS A 101 5.52 -2.84 -6.87
C CYS A 101 5.85 -3.66 -5.62
N LYS A 102 5.84 -5.00 -5.71
CA LYS A 102 6.23 -5.89 -4.60
C LYS A 102 7.69 -5.68 -4.22
N GLU A 103 8.61 -5.66 -5.19
CA GLU A 103 10.04 -5.38 -4.96
C GLU A 103 10.24 -4.07 -4.18
N ARG A 104 9.53 -3.02 -4.57
CA ARG A 104 9.59 -1.71 -3.89
C ARG A 104 8.99 -1.74 -2.48
N LEU A 105 7.94 -2.53 -2.24
CA LEU A 105 7.41 -2.73 -0.89
C LEU A 105 8.40 -3.52 -0.01
N ILE A 106 9.02 -4.56 -0.54
CA ILE A 106 10.05 -5.33 0.17
C ILE A 106 11.26 -4.46 0.53
N ALA A 107 11.65 -3.53 -0.34
CA ALA A 107 12.76 -2.60 -0.07
C ALA A 107 12.52 -1.69 1.14
N ILE A 108 11.27 -1.49 1.56
CA ILE A 108 10.90 -0.74 2.76
C ILE A 108 10.40 -1.65 3.90
N ALA A 109 10.48 -2.96 3.73
CA ALA A 109 10.08 -3.91 4.76
C ALA A 109 11.12 -3.95 5.90
N THR A 110 10.64 -4.10 7.13
CA THR A 110 11.51 -4.31 8.29
C THR A 110 12.11 -5.71 8.25
N SER A 111 13.37 -5.85 8.69
CA SER A 111 14.02 -7.18 8.76
C SER A 111 13.25 -8.14 9.66
N ASP A 112 12.73 -7.65 10.80
CA ASP A 112 11.85 -8.41 11.70
C ASP A 112 10.54 -8.80 11.00
N GLY A 113 9.95 -7.89 10.23
CA GLY A 113 8.75 -8.15 9.45
C GLY A 113 8.94 -9.23 8.38
N ILE A 114 10.10 -9.27 7.71
CA ILE A 114 10.44 -10.32 6.73
C ILE A 114 10.56 -11.68 7.41
N VAL A 115 11.19 -11.76 8.58
CA VAL A 115 11.29 -13.01 9.36
C VAL A 115 9.90 -13.46 9.82
N ARG A 116 9.05 -12.54 10.29
CA ARG A 116 7.66 -12.87 10.66
C ARG A 116 6.82 -13.31 9.46
N ALA A 117 7.09 -12.78 8.27
CA ALA A 117 6.38 -13.15 7.05
C ALA A 117 6.58 -14.63 6.65
N GLU A 118 7.56 -15.34 7.23
CA GLU A 118 7.68 -16.81 7.10
C GLU A 118 6.46 -17.56 7.61
N GLN A 119 5.80 -17.01 8.62
CA GLN A 119 4.56 -17.56 9.17
C GLN A 119 3.33 -16.93 8.50
N SER A 120 3.49 -16.24 7.36
CA SER A 120 2.37 -15.55 6.72
C SER A 120 1.46 -16.48 5.92
N MET A 121 0.36 -15.91 5.39
CA MET A 121 -0.56 -16.59 4.47
C MET A 121 -0.04 -16.70 3.02
N LEU A 122 1.23 -16.34 2.76
CA LEU A 122 1.83 -16.50 1.44
C LEU A 122 2.39 -17.92 1.26
N GLU A 123 2.49 -18.35 -0.01
CA GLU A 123 3.13 -19.61 -0.37
C GLU A 123 4.63 -19.56 -0.01
N GLN A 124 5.18 -20.69 0.44
CA GLN A 124 6.59 -20.77 0.87
C GLN A 124 7.56 -20.34 -0.23
N ASP A 125 7.30 -20.76 -1.48
CA ASP A 125 8.10 -20.38 -2.65
C ASP A 125 8.12 -18.86 -2.87
N GLU A 126 6.99 -18.18 -2.63
CA GLU A 126 6.89 -16.73 -2.76
C GLU A 126 7.64 -16.01 -1.63
N ILE A 127 7.64 -16.57 -0.41
CA ILE A 127 8.38 -16.01 0.73
C ILE A 127 9.89 -16.14 0.52
N GLU A 128 10.36 -17.29 0.04
CA GLU A 128 11.78 -17.52 -0.23
C GLU A 128 12.35 -16.54 -1.26
N GLN A 129 11.56 -16.18 -2.27
CA GLN A 129 11.94 -15.20 -3.29
C GLN A 129 12.29 -13.81 -2.69
N TRP A 130 11.66 -13.41 -1.58
CA TRP A 130 11.83 -12.08 -0.98
C TRP A 130 12.87 -12.03 0.15
N LYS A 131 13.54 -13.15 0.44
CA LYS A 131 14.62 -13.24 1.44
C LYS A 131 16.02 -12.94 0.92
N GLN A 132 16.22 -12.97 -0.40
CA GLN A 132 17.52 -12.74 -1.05
C GLN A 132 17.98 -11.28 -0.93
#